data_AF-A0A8X7P8J4-F1
#
_entry.id   AF-A0A8X7P8J4-F1
#
_cell.length_a   1.000
_cell.length_b   1.000
_cell.length_c   1.000
_cell.angle_alpha   90.00
_cell.angle_beta   90.00
_cell.angle_gamma   90.00
#
_symmetry.space_group_name_H-M   'P 1'
#
loop_
_entity.id
_entity.type
_entity.pdbx_description
1 polymer ?
#
loop_
_entity_poly.entity_id
_entity_poly.type
_entity_poly.pdbx_seq_one_letter_code
_entity_poly.pdbx_strand_id
1 'polypeptide(L)'
;MAKQEDEEKALVIWSIINCPIPDGHDPCLVSRRDRPYGPLSIIAISNNLTEIPGEDVMRKLSSAGISLKHAHRVQTDMYQWARRNPPLATIMVISGHGELESLASTFSGLKNKGYRILLTYHQRDPVLASLPKHCFWETLLSDADNNLETTTRLVFPYRLDHGTGEFPWSCSVCHYDAPSFEDFTKHLKCETHAYFEWDRYASKNNVDRTNPANLQLGRSPEWDLLAKESMLYRSAILKLRGPFAPPKRKSKMWVDATTFK
;
A
#
# COMPACT_ATOMS: atom_id res chain seq x y z
N MET A 1 -26.10 -12.57 -30.47
CA MET A 1 -24.95 -11.89 -29.84
C MET A 1 -25.39 -11.48 -28.45
N ALA A 2 -24.87 -12.13 -27.41
CA ALA A 2 -25.17 -11.75 -26.03
C ALA A 2 -24.56 -10.36 -25.76
N LYS A 3 -25.37 -9.44 -25.23
CA LYS A 3 -24.85 -8.20 -24.64
C LYS A 3 -23.97 -8.61 -23.48
N GLN A 4 -22.67 -8.33 -23.58
CA GLN A 4 -21.78 -8.36 -22.44
C GLN A 4 -22.22 -7.19 -21.56
N GLU A 5 -22.94 -7.46 -20.48
CA GLU A 5 -23.28 -6.45 -19.49
C GLU A 5 -21.98 -5.85 -18.97
N ASP A 6 -21.85 -4.52 -19.04
CA ASP A 6 -20.71 -3.79 -18.51
C ASP A 6 -20.73 -3.94 -16.98
N GLU A 7 -20.06 -4.97 -16.47
CA GLU A 7 -19.93 -5.18 -15.02
C GLU A 7 -19.19 -3.99 -14.40
N GLU A 8 -19.86 -3.28 -13.49
CA GLU A 8 -19.24 -2.18 -12.76
C GLU A 8 -18.14 -2.72 -11.84
N LYS A 9 -16.88 -2.44 -12.19
CA LYS A 9 -15.72 -2.86 -11.40
C LYS A 9 -15.42 -1.86 -10.29
N ALA A 10 -15.05 -2.38 -9.12
CA ALA A 10 -14.70 -1.56 -7.98
C ALA A 10 -13.37 -2.00 -7.34
N LEU A 11 -12.53 -1.01 -7.03
CA LEU A 11 -11.31 -1.17 -6.23
C LEU A 11 -11.54 -0.60 -4.84
N VAL A 12 -11.27 -1.38 -3.81
CA VAL A 12 -11.24 -0.92 -2.42
C VAL A 12 -9.81 -0.94 -1.92
N ILE A 13 -9.26 0.23 -1.58
CA ILE A 13 -7.96 0.36 -0.92
C ILE A 13 -8.21 0.65 0.55
N TRP A 14 -7.75 -0.24 1.41
CA TRP A 14 -7.93 -0.12 2.84
C TRP A 14 -6.59 0.00 3.58
N SER A 15 -6.38 1.15 4.23
CA SER A 15 -5.26 1.38 5.14
C SER A 15 -5.56 0.78 6.51
N ILE A 16 -5.05 -0.44 6.76
CA ILE A 16 -5.36 -1.19 7.99
C ILE A 16 -4.80 -0.49 9.24
N ILE A 17 -3.73 0.29 9.11
CA ILE A 17 -3.14 1.04 10.24
C ILE A 17 -4.04 2.20 10.65
N ASN A 18 -4.55 2.95 9.69
CA ASN A 18 -5.34 4.16 9.98
C ASN A 18 -6.81 3.84 10.26
N CYS A 19 -7.30 2.69 9.78
CA CYS A 19 -8.64 2.20 10.02
C CYS A 19 -8.56 0.71 10.41
N PRO A 20 -8.04 0.39 11.61
CA PRO A 20 -7.97 -0.98 12.09
C PRO A 20 -9.39 -1.52 12.33
N ILE A 21 -9.49 -2.84 12.34
CA ILE A 21 -10.72 -3.52 12.76
C ILE A 21 -10.84 -3.32 14.28
N PRO A 22 -11.98 -2.82 14.78
CA PRO A 22 -12.20 -2.70 16.22
C PRO A 22 -12.12 -4.05 16.91
N ASP A 23 -11.67 -4.05 18.17
CA ASP A 23 -11.55 -5.27 18.97
C ASP A 23 -12.88 -6.05 19.00
N GLY A 24 -12.78 -7.38 18.90
CA GLY A 24 -13.93 -8.28 18.89
C GLY A 24 -14.71 -8.38 17.57
N HIS A 25 -14.35 -7.62 16.53
CA HIS A 25 -15.01 -7.69 15.22
C HIS A 25 -14.25 -8.63 14.27
N ASP A 26 -14.99 -9.35 13.41
CA ASP A 26 -14.38 -10.21 12.39
C ASP A 26 -13.87 -9.36 11.21
N PRO A 27 -12.56 -9.42 10.86
CA PRO A 27 -12.01 -8.84 9.64
C PRO A 27 -12.82 -9.12 8.37
N CYS A 28 -13.45 -10.29 8.30
CA CYS A 28 -14.18 -10.75 7.12
C CYS A 28 -15.46 -9.94 6.86
N LEU A 29 -15.95 -9.15 7.82
CA LEU A 29 -17.13 -8.28 7.63
C LEU A 29 -16.93 -7.25 6.52
N VAL A 30 -15.69 -6.79 6.31
CA VAL A 30 -15.37 -5.82 5.25
C VAL A 30 -15.58 -6.42 3.85
N SER A 31 -15.32 -7.73 3.68
CA SER A 31 -15.49 -8.47 2.43
C SER A 31 -16.89 -9.03 2.20
N ARG A 32 -17.74 -9.11 3.22
CA ARG A 32 -18.98 -9.93 3.22
C ARG A 32 -20.28 -9.21 2.83
N ARG A 33 -20.25 -8.02 2.23
CA ARG A 33 -21.49 -7.34 1.80
C ARG A 33 -21.82 -7.59 0.33
N ASP A 34 -23.05 -8.04 0.09
CA ASP A 34 -23.77 -7.82 -1.17
C ASP A 34 -23.81 -6.31 -1.43
N ARG A 35 -23.06 -5.87 -2.42
CA ARG A 35 -23.09 -4.49 -2.89
C ARG A 35 -23.63 -4.51 -4.32
N PRO A 36 -24.30 -3.44 -4.77
CA PRO A 36 -24.81 -3.34 -6.15
C PRO A 36 -23.70 -3.23 -7.20
N TYR A 37 -22.45 -3.53 -6.84
CA TYR A 37 -21.27 -3.42 -7.70
C TYR A 37 -20.85 -4.83 -8.11
N GLY A 38 -20.35 -4.98 -9.34
CA GLY A 38 -19.83 -6.25 -9.85
C GLY A 38 -18.59 -6.74 -9.08
N PRO A 39 -17.80 -7.68 -9.63
CA PRO A 39 -16.67 -8.27 -8.94
C PRO A 39 -15.75 -7.22 -8.28
N LEU A 40 -15.65 -7.28 -6.95
CA LEU A 40 -14.86 -6.36 -6.14
C LEU A 40 -13.40 -6.81 -6.09
N SER A 41 -12.46 -5.87 -6.16
CA SER A 41 -11.07 -6.15 -5.80
C SER A 41 -10.71 -5.35 -4.55
N ILE A 42 -10.52 -6.04 -3.43
CA ILE A 42 -10.18 -5.42 -2.14
C ILE A 42 -8.70 -5.66 -1.86
N ILE A 43 -7.98 -4.57 -1.60
CA ILE A 43 -6.59 -4.61 -1.11
C ILE A 43 -6.55 -3.99 0.27
N ALA A 44 -6.02 -4.75 1.21
CA ALA A 44 -5.57 -4.21 2.47
C ALA A 44 -4.09 -3.81 2.32
N ILE A 45 -3.82 -2.53 2.54
CA ILE A 45 -2.50 -1.92 2.40
C ILE A 45 -2.04 -1.45 3.77
N SER A 46 -0.77 -1.70 4.06
CA SER A 46 -0.08 -1.12 5.21
C SER A 46 1.39 -0.94 4.86
N ASN A 47 2.01 0.06 5.46
CA ASN A 47 3.46 0.29 5.37
C ASN A 47 4.24 -0.37 6.51
N ASN A 48 3.55 -1.07 7.41
CA ASN A 48 4.13 -1.80 8.52
C ASN A 48 3.24 -3.01 8.89
N LEU A 49 3.15 -3.97 7.96
CA LEU A 49 2.33 -5.18 8.14
C LEU A 49 2.86 -6.14 9.20
N THR A 50 4.14 -6.03 9.58
CA THR A 50 4.78 -6.89 10.58
C THR A 50 4.40 -6.53 12.01
N GLU A 51 4.14 -5.25 12.30
CA GLU A 51 3.79 -4.81 13.65
C GLU A 51 2.29 -4.59 13.82
N ILE A 52 1.59 -4.04 12.82
CA ILE A 52 0.15 -3.72 12.90
C ILE A 52 -0.51 -4.02 11.54
N PRO A 53 -1.52 -4.91 11.49
CA PRO A 53 -2.34 -5.41 12.60
C PRO A 53 -1.83 -6.71 13.27
N GLY A 54 -0.65 -7.21 12.89
CA GLY A 54 -0.12 -8.48 13.37
C GLY A 54 -0.48 -9.67 12.47
N GLU A 55 0.28 -10.76 12.58
CA GLU A 55 0.22 -11.91 11.65
C GLU A 55 -1.14 -12.61 11.65
N ASP A 56 -1.81 -12.71 12.79
CA ASP A 56 -3.12 -13.35 12.91
C ASP A 56 -4.22 -12.60 12.14
N VAL A 57 -4.22 -11.27 12.22
CA VAL A 57 -5.18 -10.44 11.49
C VAL A 57 -4.89 -10.51 9.99
N MET A 58 -3.63 -10.46 9.59
CA MET A 58 -3.24 -10.65 8.19
C MET A 58 -3.71 -12.02 7.66
N ARG A 59 -3.53 -13.10 8.44
CA ARG A 59 -3.97 -14.44 8.06
C ARG A 59 -5.48 -14.48 7.86
N LYS A 60 -6.26 -13.92 8.78
CA LYS A 60 -7.73 -13.83 8.66
C LYS A 60 -8.18 -13.07 7.43
N LEU A 61 -7.61 -11.89 7.19
CA LEU A 61 -7.89 -11.07 5.99
C LEU A 61 -7.59 -11.85 4.70
N SER A 62 -6.45 -12.53 4.68
CA SER A 62 -6.05 -13.35 3.55
C SER A 62 -7.00 -14.53 3.32
N SER A 63 -7.43 -15.21 4.38
CA SER A 63 -8.41 -16.31 4.30
C SER A 63 -9.78 -15.82 3.84
N ALA A 64 -10.14 -14.57 4.11
CA ALA A 64 -11.34 -13.91 3.58
C ALA A 64 -11.23 -13.54 2.09
N GLY A 65 -10.08 -13.80 1.46
CA GLY A 65 -9.82 -13.48 0.06
C GLY A 65 -9.43 -12.02 -0.16
N ILE A 66 -9.07 -11.28 0.88
CA ILE A 66 -8.56 -9.92 0.77
C ILE A 66 -7.07 -9.97 0.43
N SER A 67 -6.68 -9.23 -0.60
CA SER A 67 -5.27 -9.16 -1.02
C SER A 67 -4.49 -8.27 -0.05
N LEU A 68 -3.31 -8.72 0.39
CA LEU A 68 -2.43 -7.98 1.29
C LEU A 68 -1.27 -7.35 0.53
N LYS A 69 -0.99 -6.08 0.84
CA LYS A 69 0.09 -5.36 0.18
C LYS A 69 0.89 -4.51 1.16
N HIS A 70 2.19 -4.75 1.18
CA HIS A 70 3.12 -3.89 1.88
C HIS A 70 3.50 -2.69 1.02
N ALA A 71 3.00 -1.50 1.37
CA ALA A 71 3.27 -0.28 0.60
C ALA A 71 3.17 1.02 1.38
N HIS A 72 3.95 2.00 0.91
CA HIS A 72 4.02 3.37 1.44
C HIS A 72 3.38 4.41 0.50
N ARG A 73 2.93 4.03 -0.70
CA ARG A 73 2.34 4.94 -1.70
C ARG A 73 1.24 4.23 -2.49
N VAL A 74 -0.01 4.53 -2.15
CA VAL A 74 -1.20 3.93 -2.79
C VAL A 74 -1.58 4.57 -4.13
N GLN A 75 -1.14 5.81 -4.38
CA GLN A 75 -1.45 6.56 -5.60
C GLN A 75 -1.03 5.84 -6.90
N THR A 76 0.12 5.17 -6.91
CA THR A 76 0.60 4.45 -8.10
C THR A 76 -0.33 3.27 -8.40
N ASP A 77 -0.84 2.61 -7.37
CA ASP A 77 -1.74 1.48 -7.52
C ASP A 77 -3.10 1.92 -8.06
N MET A 78 -3.64 3.05 -7.57
CA MET A 78 -4.88 3.64 -8.10
C MET A 78 -4.77 3.94 -9.60
N TYR A 79 -3.68 4.58 -10.03
CA TYR A 79 -3.49 4.89 -11.45
C TYR A 79 -3.28 3.64 -12.31
N GLN A 80 -2.53 2.65 -11.82
CA GLN A 80 -2.32 1.40 -12.55
C GLN A 80 -3.62 0.60 -12.66
N TRP A 81 -4.46 0.63 -11.63
CA TRP A 81 -5.79 0.03 -11.70
C TRP A 81 -6.69 0.77 -12.69
N ALA A 82 -6.78 2.09 -12.58
CA ALA A 82 -7.57 2.93 -13.47
C ALA A 82 -7.22 2.71 -14.95
N ARG A 83 -5.93 2.63 -15.31
CA ARG A 83 -5.50 2.40 -16.70
C ARG A 83 -6.12 1.17 -17.38
N ARG A 84 -6.55 0.16 -16.63
CA ARG A 84 -7.13 -1.08 -17.15
C ARG A 84 -8.64 -1.20 -16.94
N ASN A 85 -9.22 -0.33 -16.12
CA ASN A 85 -10.64 -0.33 -15.82
C ASN A 85 -11.19 1.03 -16.25
N PRO A 86 -11.63 1.17 -17.53
CA PRO A 86 -12.15 2.43 -18.01
C PRO A 86 -13.37 2.90 -17.18
N PRO A 87 -13.72 4.20 -17.21
CA PRO A 87 -14.95 4.71 -16.60
C PRO A 87 -16.14 3.88 -17.11
N LEU A 88 -16.93 3.16 -16.31
CA LEU A 88 -17.75 3.51 -15.14
C LEU A 88 -17.21 2.99 -13.78
N ALA A 89 -15.92 2.68 -13.71
CA ALA A 89 -15.35 2.01 -12.55
C ALA A 89 -15.25 2.89 -11.27
N THR A 90 -15.38 2.25 -10.11
CA THR A 90 -15.40 2.91 -8.80
C THR A 90 -14.13 2.64 -7.99
N ILE A 91 -13.58 3.66 -7.33
CA ILE A 91 -12.45 3.52 -6.41
C ILE A 91 -12.90 3.98 -5.03
N MET A 92 -12.87 3.07 -4.06
CA MET A 92 -13.14 3.32 -2.66
C MET A 92 -11.83 3.33 -1.86
N VAL A 93 -11.66 4.33 -1.00
CA VAL A 93 -10.49 4.44 -0.11
C VAL A 93 -10.94 4.50 1.33
N ILE A 94 -10.40 3.61 2.14
CA ILE A 94 -10.64 3.51 3.58
C ILE A 94 -9.33 3.87 4.28
N SER A 95 -9.20 5.09 4.79
CA SER A 95 -7.98 5.52 5.49
C SER A 95 -8.24 6.69 6.43
N GLY A 96 -7.24 7.10 7.20
CA GLY A 96 -7.27 8.27 8.07
C GLY A 96 -7.17 9.58 7.28
N HIS A 97 -7.65 10.65 7.89
CA HIS A 97 -7.78 11.98 7.27
C HIS A 97 -6.49 12.49 6.62
N GLY A 98 -5.37 12.47 7.34
CA GLY A 98 -4.10 12.99 6.81
C GLY A 98 -3.58 12.24 5.58
N GLU A 99 -3.83 10.92 5.49
CA GLU A 99 -3.48 10.16 4.28
C GLU A 99 -4.42 10.53 3.13
N LEU A 100 -5.73 10.68 3.39
CA LEU A 100 -6.70 11.11 2.38
C LEU A 100 -6.40 12.51 1.84
N GLU A 101 -6.03 13.46 2.70
CA GLU A 101 -5.61 14.81 2.27
C GLU A 101 -4.38 14.74 1.35
N SER A 102 -3.40 13.91 1.69
CA SER A 102 -2.18 13.73 0.87
C SER A 102 -2.49 13.18 -0.53
N LEU A 103 -3.65 12.54 -0.71
CA LEU A 103 -4.12 11.94 -1.96
C LEU A 103 -5.11 12.84 -2.73
N ALA A 104 -5.45 14.03 -2.23
CA ALA A 104 -6.47 14.91 -2.84
C ALA A 104 -6.20 15.25 -4.31
N SER A 105 -4.94 15.47 -4.69
CA SER A 105 -4.54 15.71 -6.08
C SER A 105 -4.75 14.47 -6.97
N THR A 106 -4.53 13.27 -6.42
CA THR A 106 -4.78 12.00 -7.11
C THR A 106 -6.28 11.80 -7.32
N PHE A 107 -7.11 12.05 -6.31
CA PHE A 107 -8.56 11.95 -6.43
C PHE A 107 -9.12 12.91 -7.47
N SER A 108 -8.67 14.16 -7.47
CA SER A 108 -9.07 15.15 -8.48
C SER A 108 -8.70 14.69 -9.89
N GLY A 109 -7.48 14.16 -10.08
CA GLY A 109 -7.02 13.64 -11.36
C GLY A 109 -7.84 12.45 -11.86
N LEU A 110 -8.26 11.54 -10.97
CA LEU A 110 -9.11 10.40 -11.32
C LEU A 110 -10.56 10.83 -11.58
N LYS A 111 -11.13 11.74 -10.77
CA LYS A 111 -12.48 12.26 -10.99
C LYS A 111 -12.61 12.97 -12.34
N ASN A 112 -11.59 13.75 -12.74
CA ASN A 112 -11.54 14.40 -14.06
C ASN A 112 -11.48 13.40 -15.23
N LYS A 113 -11.05 12.16 -14.96
CA LYS A 113 -11.06 11.07 -15.94
C LYS A 113 -12.36 10.26 -15.94
N GLY A 114 -13.35 10.63 -15.13
CA GLY A 114 -14.68 9.99 -15.10
C GLY A 114 -14.84 8.88 -14.05
N TYR A 115 -13.89 8.68 -13.14
CA TYR A 115 -13.99 7.67 -12.09
C TYR A 115 -14.87 8.16 -10.93
N ARG A 116 -15.66 7.25 -10.35
CA ARG A 116 -16.37 7.50 -9.10
C ARG A 116 -15.45 7.22 -7.92
N ILE A 117 -15.19 8.22 -7.09
CA ILE A 117 -14.32 8.11 -5.91
C ILE A 117 -15.17 8.15 -4.64
N LEU A 118 -15.05 7.13 -3.80
CA LEU A 118 -15.70 7.01 -2.50
C LEU A 118 -14.64 7.04 -1.39
N LEU A 119 -14.83 7.87 -0.38
CA LEU A 119 -13.89 8.00 0.74
C LEU A 119 -14.57 7.60 2.04
N THR A 120 -13.87 6.82 2.86
CA THR A 120 -14.32 6.44 4.21
C THR A 120 -13.14 6.52 5.18
N TYR A 121 -13.42 6.89 6.42
CA TYR A 121 -12.41 7.08 7.47
C TYR A 121 -13.01 6.80 8.86
N HIS A 122 -12.16 6.45 9.81
CA HIS A 122 -12.55 6.25 11.22
C HIS A 122 -12.77 7.61 11.89
N GLN A 123 -13.95 7.85 12.48
CA GLN A 123 -14.34 9.13 13.07
C GLN A 123 -13.81 9.26 14.51
N ARG A 124 -12.95 10.25 14.82
CA ARG A 124 -12.59 10.65 16.20
C ARG A 124 -12.21 12.13 16.39
N ASP A 125 -12.51 13.03 15.46
CA ASP A 125 -12.14 14.45 15.65
C ASP A 125 -13.38 15.38 15.58
N PRO A 126 -13.74 16.07 16.69
CA PRO A 126 -14.84 17.04 16.76
C PRO A 126 -14.71 18.22 15.79
N VAL A 127 -13.52 18.50 15.25
CA VAL A 127 -13.28 19.61 14.31
C VAL A 127 -13.83 19.29 12.90
N LEU A 128 -14.15 18.03 12.60
CA LEU A 128 -14.43 17.53 11.25
C LEU A 128 -15.90 17.61 10.78
N ALA A 129 -16.70 18.50 11.36
CA ALA A 129 -18.11 18.69 10.95
C ALA A 129 -18.30 19.27 9.53
N SER A 130 -17.22 19.71 8.87
CA SER A 130 -17.25 20.46 7.60
C SER A 130 -16.99 19.62 6.34
N LEU A 131 -16.56 18.36 6.46
CA LEU A 131 -16.39 17.45 5.31
C LEU A 131 -17.72 16.75 4.98
N PRO A 132 -18.01 16.44 3.69
CA PRO A 132 -19.20 15.71 3.30
C PRO A 132 -19.34 14.41 4.11
N LYS A 133 -20.42 14.31 4.90
CA LYS A 133 -20.74 13.16 5.74
C LYS A 133 -21.00 11.93 4.88
N HIS A 134 -20.00 11.10 4.69
CA HIS A 134 -20.20 9.70 4.31
C HIS A 134 -19.41 8.81 5.28
N CYS A 135 -19.75 8.91 6.57
CA CYS A 135 -19.22 8.05 7.62
C CYS A 135 -19.83 6.65 7.45
N PHE A 136 -19.01 5.67 7.06
CA PHE A 136 -19.44 4.31 6.74
C PHE A 136 -18.67 3.23 7.49
N TRP A 137 -17.65 3.56 8.29
CA TRP A 137 -16.78 2.53 8.93
C TRP A 137 -17.52 1.71 9.99
N GLU A 138 -18.26 2.37 10.88
CA GLU A 138 -19.10 1.70 11.88
C GLU A 138 -20.26 0.96 11.17
N THR A 139 -20.88 1.59 10.17
CA THR A 139 -21.92 0.95 9.35
C THR A 139 -21.41 -0.25 8.56
N LEU A 140 -20.14 -0.27 8.13
CA LEU A 140 -19.47 -1.38 7.44
C LEU A 140 -19.32 -2.60 8.37
N LEU A 141 -19.16 -2.35 9.67
CA LEU A 141 -18.93 -3.35 10.70
C LEU A 141 -20.22 -3.77 11.44
N SER A 142 -21.31 -3.00 11.31
CA SER A 142 -22.61 -3.35 11.89
C SER A 142 -23.26 -4.55 11.19
N ASP A 143 -23.66 -5.52 12.01
CA ASP A 143 -23.95 -6.92 11.70
C ASP A 143 -25.38 -7.18 11.16
N ALA A 144 -25.88 -6.33 10.26
CA ALA A 144 -27.21 -6.53 9.66
C ALA A 144 -27.11 -7.48 8.45
N ASP A 145 -27.71 -8.67 8.63
CA ASP A 145 -27.91 -9.80 7.70
C ASP A 145 -26.78 -10.83 7.54
N ASN A 146 -26.71 -11.69 8.56
CA ASN A 146 -25.88 -12.90 8.66
C ASN A 146 -26.42 -14.10 7.86
N ASN A 147 -26.65 -13.98 6.55
CA ASN A 147 -26.96 -15.16 5.71
C ASN A 147 -26.63 -14.94 4.23
N LEU A 148 -25.35 -14.94 3.88
CA LEU A 148 -24.95 -15.33 2.52
C LEU A 148 -23.51 -15.82 2.46
N GLU A 149 -23.34 -17.10 2.10
CA GLU A 149 -22.09 -17.63 1.58
C GLU A 149 -21.97 -17.21 0.11
N THR A 150 -20.93 -16.47 -0.28
CA THR A 150 -20.25 -16.68 -1.57
C THR A 150 -18.86 -16.05 -1.51
N THR A 151 -17.86 -16.92 -1.39
CA THR A 151 -16.43 -16.62 -1.44
C THR A 151 -15.99 -16.40 -2.89
N THR A 152 -16.14 -15.19 -3.40
CA THR A 152 -15.38 -14.78 -4.60
C THR A 152 -14.01 -14.35 -4.12
N ARG A 153 -12.94 -15.08 -4.48
CA ARG A 153 -11.57 -14.65 -4.17
C ARG A 153 -11.36 -13.25 -4.78
N LEU A 154 -11.29 -12.23 -3.94
CA LEU A 154 -11.10 -10.83 -4.36
C LEU A 154 -9.60 -10.61 -4.62
N VAL A 155 -9.06 -11.37 -5.57
CA VAL A 155 -7.67 -11.25 -6.01
C VAL A 155 -7.55 -9.88 -6.67
N PHE A 156 -6.63 -9.07 -6.16
CA PHE A 156 -6.24 -7.84 -6.81
C PHE A 156 -5.14 -8.15 -7.81
N PRO A 157 -5.43 -8.25 -9.11
CA PRO A 157 -4.37 -8.59 -10.02
C PRO A 157 -3.52 -7.34 -10.30
N TYR A 158 -2.24 -7.60 -10.54
CA TYR A 158 -1.30 -6.83 -11.36
C TYR A 158 -0.49 -5.64 -10.77
N ARG A 159 0.85 -5.78 -10.89
CA ARG A 159 1.80 -4.75 -11.37
C ARG A 159 2.12 -5.02 -12.86
N LEU A 160 2.62 -4.01 -13.57
CA LEU A 160 2.99 -4.11 -15.00
C LEU A 160 4.41 -4.61 -15.26
N ASP A 161 5.25 -4.75 -14.22
CA ASP A 161 6.68 -4.68 -14.48
C ASP A 161 7.41 -6.02 -14.26
N HIS A 162 7.01 -6.91 -13.34
CA HIS A 162 7.77 -8.17 -13.09
C HIS A 162 6.97 -9.38 -12.53
N GLY A 163 5.65 -9.48 -12.70
CA GLY A 163 4.89 -10.64 -12.20
C GLY A 163 3.50 -10.76 -12.83
N THR A 164 2.97 -11.99 -12.88
CA THR A 164 1.67 -12.32 -13.49
C THR A 164 0.47 -11.67 -12.80
N GLY A 165 0.67 -10.99 -11.66
CA GLY A 165 -0.43 -10.41 -10.89
C GLY A 165 -1.36 -11.47 -10.31
N GLU A 166 -0.91 -12.72 -10.19
CA GLU A 166 -1.73 -13.84 -9.74
C GLU A 166 -1.78 -13.97 -8.22
N PHE A 167 -0.86 -13.32 -7.51
CA PHE A 167 -0.67 -13.53 -6.07
C PHE A 167 -1.33 -12.44 -5.22
N PRO A 168 -2.15 -12.82 -4.22
CA PRO A 168 -2.84 -11.87 -3.34
C PRO A 168 -1.90 -11.20 -2.33
N TRP A 169 -0.62 -11.57 -2.28
CA TRP A 169 0.37 -11.03 -1.34
C TRP A 169 1.52 -10.37 -2.09
N SER A 170 1.75 -9.08 -1.85
CA SER A 170 2.80 -8.33 -2.56
C SER A 170 3.50 -7.28 -1.71
N CYS A 171 4.76 -7.02 -2.04
CA CYS A 171 5.59 -6.00 -1.42
C CYS A 171 6.06 -4.99 -2.46
N SER A 172 5.54 -3.76 -2.34
CA SER A 172 5.87 -2.67 -3.26
C SER A 172 7.30 -2.16 -3.13
N VAL A 173 7.91 -2.38 -1.96
CA VAL A 173 9.24 -1.89 -1.58
C VAL A 173 10.33 -2.77 -2.21
N CYS A 174 10.12 -4.08 -2.19
CA CYS A 174 11.05 -5.05 -2.78
C CYS A 174 10.67 -5.48 -4.20
N HIS A 175 9.52 -5.04 -4.71
CA HIS A 175 8.96 -5.53 -5.98
C HIS A 175 8.78 -7.06 -5.98
N TYR A 176 8.31 -7.60 -4.84
CA TYR A 176 8.18 -9.04 -4.61
C TYR A 176 6.70 -9.43 -4.51
N ASP A 177 6.30 -10.43 -5.28
CA ASP A 177 4.99 -11.08 -5.19
C ASP A 177 5.19 -12.46 -4.54
N ALA A 178 4.50 -12.72 -3.43
CA ALA A 178 4.71 -13.92 -2.64
C ALA A 178 3.72 -15.02 -3.05
N PRO A 179 4.18 -16.25 -3.32
CA PRO A 179 3.31 -17.33 -3.78
C PRO A 179 2.43 -17.91 -2.66
N SER A 180 2.83 -17.73 -1.40
CA SER A 180 2.07 -18.12 -0.21
C SER A 180 2.05 -17.02 0.85
N PHE A 181 1.11 -17.12 1.79
CA PHE A 181 1.07 -16.24 2.95
C PHE A 181 2.34 -16.38 3.81
N GLU A 182 2.83 -17.61 3.99
CA GLU A 182 4.05 -17.92 4.74
C GLU A 182 5.30 -17.30 4.09
N ASP A 183 5.39 -17.33 2.76
CA ASP A 183 6.49 -16.67 2.04
C ASP A 183 6.41 -15.15 2.19
N PHE A 184 5.19 -14.59 2.20
CA PHE A 184 4.98 -13.17 2.41
C PHE A 184 5.41 -12.74 3.82
N THR A 185 4.99 -13.45 4.87
CA THR A 185 5.36 -13.11 6.25
C THR A 185 6.85 -13.31 6.49
N LYS A 186 7.44 -14.36 5.92
CA LYS A 186 8.89 -14.58 5.93
C LYS A 186 9.64 -13.47 5.21
N HIS A 187 9.14 -13.02 4.05
CA HIS A 187 9.71 -11.90 3.31
C HIS A 187 9.74 -10.61 4.13
N LEU A 188 8.62 -10.24 4.76
CA LEU A 188 8.56 -8.99 5.53
C LEU A 188 9.52 -8.99 6.74
N LYS A 189 9.86 -10.17 7.27
CA LYS A 189 10.79 -10.34 8.40
C LYS A 189 12.26 -10.46 7.97
N CYS A 190 12.57 -10.48 6.67
CA CYS A 190 13.94 -10.74 6.21
C CYS A 190 14.82 -9.48 6.18
N GLU A 191 16.13 -9.68 6.31
CA GLU A 191 17.11 -8.59 6.33
C GLU A 191 17.17 -7.81 5.02
N THR A 192 16.95 -8.48 3.88
CA THR A 192 16.83 -7.83 2.57
C THR A 192 15.66 -6.84 2.54
N HIS A 193 14.51 -7.22 3.08
CA HIS A 193 13.35 -6.33 3.17
C HIS A 193 13.64 -5.12 4.05
N ALA A 194 14.21 -5.37 5.23
CA ALA A 194 14.61 -4.31 6.15
C ALA A 194 15.60 -3.33 5.51
N TYR A 195 16.54 -3.82 4.69
CA TYR A 195 17.48 -2.96 3.95
C TYR A 195 16.76 -2.04 2.98
N PHE A 196 15.79 -2.55 2.21
CA PHE A 196 15.05 -1.72 1.27
C PHE A 196 14.13 -0.69 1.96
N GLU A 197 13.61 -1.01 3.14
CA GLU A 197 12.91 -0.04 3.99
C GLU A 197 13.84 1.09 4.44
N TRP A 198 15.05 0.74 4.90
CA TRP A 198 16.06 1.73 5.23
C TRP A 198 16.50 2.55 4.02
N ASP A 199 16.73 1.94 2.85
CA ASP A 199 17.15 2.66 1.65
C ASP A 199 16.09 3.67 1.20
N ARG A 200 14.82 3.29 1.32
CA ARG A 200 13.68 4.17 1.08
C ARG A 200 13.66 5.32 2.07
N TYR A 201 13.81 5.06 3.37
CA TYR A 201 13.90 6.09 4.40
C TYR A 201 15.06 7.05 4.12
N ALA A 202 16.25 6.50 3.86
CA ALA A 202 17.46 7.24 3.57
C ALA A 202 17.30 8.15 2.34
N SER A 203 16.65 7.64 1.29
CA SER A 203 16.32 8.44 0.12
C SER A 203 15.33 9.57 0.42
N LYS A 204 14.31 9.31 1.25
CA LYS A 204 13.29 10.32 1.62
C LYS A 204 13.87 11.44 2.48
N ASN A 205 14.80 11.09 3.37
CA ASN A 205 15.41 12.01 4.33
C ASN A 205 16.73 12.64 3.85
N ASN A 206 17.15 12.34 2.62
CA ASN A 206 18.43 12.80 2.07
C ASN A 206 19.61 12.40 2.98
N VAL A 207 19.70 11.12 3.31
CA VAL A 207 20.88 10.53 3.96
C VAL A 207 21.97 10.30 2.91
N ASP A 208 23.22 10.56 3.28
CA ASP A 208 24.36 10.31 2.38
C ASP A 208 24.72 8.82 2.40
N ARG A 209 24.10 8.09 1.48
CA ARG A 209 24.31 6.64 1.28
C ARG A 209 25.64 6.30 0.60
N THR A 210 26.53 7.27 0.37
CA THR A 210 27.91 7.02 -0.08
C THR A 210 28.92 7.06 1.05
N ASN A 211 28.52 7.57 2.21
CA ASN A 211 29.33 7.54 3.42
C ASN A 211 29.08 6.24 4.20
N PRO A 212 30.10 5.38 4.40
CA PRO A 212 29.97 4.15 5.16
C PRO A 212 29.41 4.33 6.58
N ALA A 213 29.68 5.47 7.22
CA ALA A 213 29.20 5.78 8.57
C ALA A 213 27.66 5.83 8.65
N ASN A 214 26.98 6.05 7.52
CA ASN A 214 25.52 6.12 7.46
C ASN A 214 24.85 4.77 7.16
N LEU A 215 25.58 3.71 6.81
CA LEU A 215 25.03 2.48 6.21
C LEU A 215 24.51 1.42 7.20
N GLN A 216 24.49 1.72 8.51
CA GLN A 216 24.09 0.76 9.57
C GLN A 216 24.77 -0.62 9.44
N LEU A 217 26.06 -0.64 9.10
CA LEU A 217 26.83 -1.88 8.92
C LEU A 217 26.97 -2.66 10.24
N GLY A 218 27.14 -3.97 10.13
CA GLY A 218 27.28 -4.89 11.27
C GLY A 218 25.95 -5.47 11.77
N ARG A 219 24.84 -5.21 11.07
CA ARG A 219 23.51 -5.75 11.39
C ARG A 219 23.39 -7.22 11.01
N SER A 220 23.74 -7.57 9.78
CA SER A 220 23.76 -8.94 9.25
C SER A 220 24.67 -9.03 8.03
N PRO A 221 25.23 -10.21 7.68
CA PRO A 221 26.03 -10.37 6.47
C PRO A 221 25.28 -9.99 5.19
N GLU A 222 23.99 -10.34 5.11
CA GLU A 222 23.12 -10.04 3.96
C GLU A 222 22.88 -8.53 3.81
N TRP A 223 22.56 -7.84 4.92
CA TRP A 223 22.42 -6.38 4.93
C TRP A 223 23.72 -5.69 4.51
N ASP A 224 24.84 -6.10 5.11
CA ASP A 224 26.14 -5.48 4.86
C ASP A 224 26.56 -5.61 3.41
N LEU A 225 26.28 -6.76 2.80
CA LEU A 225 26.54 -6.98 1.38
C LEU A 225 25.72 -6.02 0.52
N LEU A 226 24.39 -5.95 0.74
CA LEU A 226 23.49 -5.06 0.00
C LEU A 226 23.89 -3.59 0.18
N ALA A 227 24.16 -3.16 1.40
CA ALA A 227 24.56 -1.80 1.72
C ALA A 227 25.87 -1.41 1.01
N LYS A 228 26.88 -2.29 1.03
CA LYS A 228 28.17 -2.07 0.36
C LYS A 228 28.02 -2.02 -1.16
N GLU A 229 27.32 -2.98 -1.76
CA GLU A 229 27.08 -2.99 -3.22
C GLU A 229 26.35 -1.73 -3.68
N SER A 230 25.31 -1.34 -2.94
CA SER A 230 24.51 -0.16 -3.27
C SER A 230 25.29 1.15 -3.09
N MET A 231 26.15 1.23 -2.07
CA MET A 231 27.09 2.35 -1.87
C MET A 231 28.06 2.47 -3.05
N LEU A 232 28.68 1.36 -3.46
CA LEU A 232 29.62 1.32 -4.58
C LEU A 232 28.95 1.75 -5.89
N TYR A 233 27.75 1.20 -6.16
CA TYR A 233 26.96 1.57 -7.34
C TYR A 233 26.66 3.08 -7.36
N ARG A 234 26.19 3.66 -6.25
CA ARG A 234 25.90 5.10 -6.17
C ARG A 234 27.15 5.96 -6.34
N SER A 235 28.26 5.53 -5.75
CA SER A 235 29.55 6.23 -5.90
C SER A 235 30.01 6.21 -7.36
N ALA A 236 29.83 5.11 -8.08
CA ALA A 236 30.11 5.03 -9.51
C ALA A 236 29.20 5.96 -10.33
N ILE A 237 27.90 5.98 -10.05
CA ILE A 237 26.95 6.90 -10.72
C ILE A 237 27.32 8.37 -10.48
N LEU A 238 27.75 8.74 -9.28
CA LEU A 238 28.20 10.11 -8.99
C LEU A 238 29.46 10.48 -9.78
N LYS A 239 30.43 9.56 -9.88
CA LYS A 239 31.63 9.75 -10.70
C LYS A 239 31.29 9.94 -12.19
N LEU A 240 30.31 9.19 -12.70
CA LEU A 240 29.83 9.29 -14.07
C LEU A 240 29.04 10.59 -14.35
N ARG A 241 28.40 11.17 -13.34
CA ARG A 241 27.55 12.37 -13.51
C ARG A 241 28.31 13.67 -13.75
N GLY A 242 29.61 13.75 -13.41
CA GLY A 242 30.50 14.85 -13.82
C GLY A 242 30.04 16.28 -13.46
N PRO A 243 30.80 17.32 -13.88
CA PRO A 243 30.59 18.73 -13.53
C PRO A 243 29.32 19.39 -14.14
N PHE A 244 28.53 18.67 -14.93
CA PHE A 244 27.31 19.17 -15.58
C PHE A 244 26.01 18.78 -14.88
N ALA A 245 26.08 18.14 -13.70
CA ALA A 245 24.90 17.84 -12.91
C ALA A 245 24.21 19.16 -12.46
N PRO A 246 22.89 19.31 -12.63
CA PRO A 246 22.18 20.46 -12.08
C PRO A 246 22.44 20.53 -10.57
N PRO A 247 22.69 21.73 -10.01
CA PRO A 247 22.96 21.88 -8.59
C PRO A 247 21.84 21.19 -7.80
N LYS A 248 22.22 20.33 -6.84
CA LYS A 248 21.26 19.75 -5.89
C LYS A 248 20.40 20.91 -5.38
N ARG A 249 19.06 20.82 -5.52
CA ARG A 249 18.14 21.78 -4.90
C ARG A 249 18.65 22.03 -3.47
N LYS A 250 18.92 23.30 -3.15
CA LYS A 250 19.64 23.74 -1.95
C LYS A 250 19.37 22.80 -0.77
N SER A 251 20.44 22.10 -0.40
CA SER A 251 20.63 21.25 0.77
C SER A 251 19.63 21.53 1.91
N LYS A 252 18.64 20.65 2.09
CA LYS A 252 18.31 20.25 3.46
C LYS A 252 19.57 19.56 3.99
N MET A 253 20.07 20.00 5.14
CA MET A 253 21.22 19.36 5.82
C MET A 253 21.07 17.84 5.76
N TRP A 254 22.14 17.14 5.40
CA TRP A 254 22.19 15.68 5.45
C TRP A 254 21.82 15.24 6.87
N VAL A 255 20.84 14.36 6.96
CA VAL A 255 20.38 13.82 8.24
C VAL A 255 21.19 12.56 8.52
N ASP A 256 21.59 12.38 9.78
CA ASP A 256 22.22 11.14 10.23
C ASP A 256 21.20 9.99 10.22
N ALA A 257 21.62 8.86 9.66
CA ALA A 257 20.82 7.65 9.56
C ALA A 257 20.66 6.91 10.90
N THR A 258 21.39 7.30 11.96
CA THR A 258 21.24 6.74 13.33
C THR A 258 19.82 6.88 13.89
N THR A 259 18.99 7.73 13.29
CA THR A 259 17.59 7.96 13.71
C THR A 259 16.59 6.92 13.19
N PHE A 260 16.97 6.07 12.24
CA PHE A 260 16.13 4.96 11.78
C PHE A 260 16.28 3.76 12.72
N LYS A 261 15.19 3.41 13.41
CA LYS A 261 15.07 2.24 14.30
C LYS A 261 14.24 1.16 13.62
#